data_AF-A0A1W9Q867-F1
#
_entry.id   AF-A0A1W9Q867-F1
#
_cell.length_a   1.000
_cell.length_b   1.000
_cell.length_c   1.000
_cell.angle_alpha   90.00
_cell.angle_beta   90.00
_cell.angle_gamma   90.00
#
_symmetry.space_group_name_H-M   'P 1'
#
loop_
_entity.id
_entity.type
_entity.pdbx_description
1 polymer ?
#
loop_
_entity_poly.entity_id
_entity_poly.type
_entity_poly.pdbx_seq_one_letter_code
_entity_poly.pdbx_strand_id
1 'polypeptide(L)'
;MEMIHMKMKTCFGLALVALLGALAMTGCGEANRLYDCTKICNKYSDCINDDIDKAECVDRCEDEGDADPDFEEQADACEKCLDDKSCTEATVECATKCAWVIAEST
;
A
#
# COMPACT_ATOMS: atom_id res chain seq x y z
N MET A 1 27.11 24.28 37.63
CA MET A 1 25.92 23.88 38.40
C MET A 1 25.26 25.16 38.88
N GLU A 2 24.47 25.82 38.02
CA GLU A 2 23.59 26.94 38.39
C GLU A 2 22.35 26.84 37.48
N MET A 3 21.25 26.32 38.03
CA MET A 3 20.07 27.06 38.52
C MET A 3 19.01 27.23 37.44
N ILE A 4 18.04 26.31 37.40
CA ILE A 4 16.76 26.55 36.73
C ILE A 4 15.64 26.34 37.76
N HIS A 5 15.41 27.37 38.58
CA HIS A 5 14.19 27.52 39.36
C HIS A 5 13.21 28.37 38.56
N MET A 6 12.18 27.66 38.09
CA MET A 6 10.98 28.10 37.38
C MET A 6 10.43 29.43 37.92
N LYS A 7 10.39 30.46 37.06
CA LYS A 7 9.63 31.70 37.30
C LYS A 7 8.66 31.91 36.15
N MET A 8 7.48 31.36 36.36
CA MET A 8 6.24 31.60 35.63
C MET A 8 6.04 33.11 35.44
N LYS A 9 6.25 33.58 34.21
CA LYS A 9 5.87 34.91 33.73
C LYS A 9 5.29 34.71 32.34
N THR A 10 3.98 34.84 32.30
CA THR A 10 3.06 34.55 31.22
C THR A 10 3.22 35.53 30.04
N CYS A 11 2.91 34.99 28.86
CA CYS A 11 2.32 35.62 27.68
C CYS A 11 3.22 36.20 26.57
N PHE A 12 2.92 35.65 25.37
CA PHE A 12 3.02 36.22 24.03
C PHE A 12 4.36 36.10 23.29
N GLY A 13 4.40 35.18 22.33
CA GLY A 13 5.40 35.16 21.26
C GLY A 13 5.38 33.86 20.48
N LEU A 14 4.71 33.87 19.31
CA LEU A 14 4.75 32.84 18.28
C LEU A 14 6.14 32.22 18.08
N ALA A 15 6.24 30.90 18.17
CA ALA A 15 7.23 30.10 17.43
C ALA A 15 6.81 28.60 17.44
N LEU A 16 5.79 28.27 16.65
CA LEU A 16 5.46 26.90 16.28
C LEU A 16 6.04 26.63 14.89
N VAL A 17 7.20 25.98 14.81
CA VAL A 17 7.72 25.29 13.60
C VAL A 17 8.63 24.17 14.11
N ALA A 18 8.12 22.96 14.30
CA ALA A 18 7.93 21.89 13.30
C ALA A 18 9.26 21.23 12.90
N LEU A 19 9.47 19.97 13.31
CA LEU A 19 10.49 19.05 12.76
C LEU A 19 10.28 17.59 13.20
N LEU A 20 9.03 17.14 13.27
CA LEU A 20 8.68 15.73 13.49
C LEU A 20 7.46 15.40 12.62
N GLY A 21 7.69 15.02 11.36
CA GLY A 21 6.58 14.71 10.44
C GLY A 21 7.00 14.36 9.03
N ALA A 22 8.11 13.64 8.83
CA ALA A 22 8.57 13.22 7.50
C ALA A 22 8.26 11.75 7.16
N LEU A 23 7.28 11.13 7.81
CA LEU A 23 6.92 9.71 7.59
C LEU A 23 5.43 9.50 7.26
N ALA A 24 4.73 10.54 6.78
CA ALA A 24 3.29 10.46 6.49
C ALA A 24 2.94 11.03 5.11
N MET A 25 3.70 10.67 4.07
CA MET A 25 3.38 11.01 2.67
C MET A 25 3.50 9.79 1.74
N THR A 26 2.85 8.68 2.08
CA THR A 26 2.36 7.67 1.15
C THR A 26 1.05 7.14 1.76
N GLY A 27 0.00 6.90 0.97
CA GLY A 27 -1.30 6.47 1.51
C GLY A 27 -2.43 7.51 1.44
N CYS A 28 -2.48 8.30 0.37
CA CYS A 28 -3.71 8.96 -0.10
C CYS A 28 -3.81 8.81 -1.61
N GLY A 29 -3.84 7.57 -2.09
CA GLY A 29 -4.01 7.22 -3.50
C GLY A 29 -5.41 6.70 -3.80
N GLU A 30 -6.47 7.42 -3.41
CA GLU A 30 -7.82 7.18 -3.94
C GLU A 30 -7.93 7.85 -5.32
N ALA A 31 -7.11 7.40 -6.27
CA ALA A 31 -7.52 7.40 -7.65
C ALA A 31 -8.70 6.43 -7.75
N ASN A 32 -9.72 6.72 -8.56
CA ASN A 32 -10.84 5.80 -8.79
C ASN A 32 -10.36 4.61 -9.65
N ARG A 33 -9.51 3.75 -9.09
CA ARG A 33 -8.95 2.55 -9.73
C ARG A 33 -10.10 1.58 -10.00
N LEU A 34 -10.04 0.87 -11.12
CA LEU A 34 -11.02 -0.19 -11.43
C LEU A 34 -10.77 -1.47 -10.62
N TYR A 35 -9.67 -1.51 -9.87
CA TYR A 35 -9.21 -2.64 -9.08
C TYR A 35 -8.82 -2.22 -7.65
N ASP A 36 -8.77 -3.19 -6.74
CA ASP A 36 -8.44 -3.03 -5.32
C ASP A 36 -7.19 -3.85 -4.97
N CYS A 37 -6.07 -3.15 -4.77
CA CYS A 37 -4.78 -3.74 -4.40
C CYS A 37 -4.86 -4.55 -3.10
N THR A 38 -5.59 -4.07 -2.09
CA THR A 38 -5.76 -4.80 -0.82
C THR A 38 -6.48 -6.12 -1.07
N LYS A 39 -7.51 -6.13 -1.91
CA LYS A 39 -8.25 -7.33 -2.26
C LYS A 39 -7.39 -8.30 -3.07
N ILE A 40 -6.66 -7.82 -4.08
CA ILE A 40 -5.75 -8.63 -4.90
C ILE A 40 -4.71 -9.33 -4.03
N CYS A 41 -3.96 -8.57 -3.24
CA CYS A 41 -2.86 -9.09 -2.42
C CYS A 41 -3.37 -10.08 -1.36
N ASN A 42 -4.53 -9.80 -0.74
CA ASN A 42 -5.14 -10.75 0.19
C ASN A 42 -5.55 -12.04 -0.51
N LYS A 43 -6.35 -11.98 -1.59
CA LYS A 43 -6.79 -13.19 -2.28
C LYS A 43 -5.63 -14.00 -2.85
N TYR A 44 -4.61 -13.34 -3.40
CA TYR A 44 -3.43 -14.03 -3.90
C TYR A 44 -2.73 -14.79 -2.77
N SER A 45 -2.53 -14.14 -1.63
CA SER A 45 -1.91 -14.78 -0.47
C SER A 45 -2.74 -15.95 0.07
N ASP A 46 -4.05 -15.75 0.22
CA ASP A 46 -4.96 -16.76 0.77
C ASP A 46 -5.16 -17.97 -0.16
N CYS A 47 -5.06 -17.79 -1.49
CA CYS A 47 -5.35 -18.86 -2.46
C CYS A 47 -4.12 -19.44 -3.19
N ILE A 48 -3.04 -18.69 -3.33
CA ILE A 48 -1.95 -19.00 -4.27
C ILE A 48 -0.61 -19.12 -3.54
N ASN A 49 -0.20 -18.11 -2.78
CA ASN A 49 1.08 -18.11 -2.08
C ASN A 49 1.02 -17.28 -0.79
N ASP A 50 1.00 -17.94 0.37
CA ASP A 50 0.92 -17.25 1.66
C ASP A 50 2.23 -16.57 2.10
N ASP A 51 3.35 -16.83 1.40
CA ASP A 51 4.67 -16.28 1.70
C ASP A 51 4.85 -14.82 1.26
N ILE A 52 3.90 -14.26 0.49
CA ILE A 52 4.00 -12.88 0.03
C ILE A 52 3.83 -11.87 1.18
N ASP A 53 4.64 -10.81 1.18
CA ASP A 53 4.43 -9.66 2.05
C ASP A 53 3.24 -8.84 1.54
N LYS A 54 2.10 -8.98 2.22
CA LYS A 54 0.85 -8.31 1.86
C LYS A 54 0.96 -6.79 1.89
N ALA A 55 1.78 -6.23 2.79
CA ALA A 55 1.92 -4.78 2.89
C ALA A 55 2.72 -4.24 1.70
N GLU A 56 3.87 -4.84 1.43
CA GLU A 56 4.71 -4.50 0.28
C GLU A 56 3.97 -4.71 -1.05
N CYS A 57 3.15 -5.76 -1.15
CA CYS A 57 2.30 -6.00 -2.31
C CYS A 57 1.31 -4.84 -2.55
N VAL A 58 0.65 -4.36 -1.48
CA VAL A 58 -0.32 -3.27 -1.60
C VAL A 58 0.38 -1.97 -1.96
N ASP A 59 1.46 -1.62 -1.26
CA ASP A 59 2.23 -0.40 -1.52
C ASP A 59 2.72 -0.37 -2.97
N ARG A 60 3.33 -1.46 -3.47
CA ARG A 60 3.77 -1.58 -4.86
C ARG A 60 2.61 -1.47 -5.84
N CYS A 61 1.51 -2.17 -5.58
CA CYS A 61 0.35 -2.15 -6.47
C CYS A 61 -0.25 -0.75 -6.60
N GLU A 62 -0.29 0.01 -5.51
CA GLU A 62 -0.73 1.41 -5.53
C GLU A 62 0.27 2.29 -6.28
N ASP A 63 1.57 2.18 -5.97
CA ASP A 63 2.64 2.98 -6.59
C ASP A 63 2.72 2.76 -8.11
N GLU A 64 2.77 1.50 -8.55
CA GLU A 64 2.84 1.15 -9.97
C GLU A 64 1.53 1.49 -10.69
N GLY A 65 0.39 1.33 -10.00
CA GLY A 65 -0.92 1.70 -10.52
C GLY A 65 -1.09 3.19 -10.78
N ASP A 66 -0.39 4.04 -10.03
CA ASP A 66 -0.37 5.49 -10.26
C ASP A 66 0.69 5.91 -11.31
N ALA A 67 1.73 5.09 -11.52
CA ALA A 67 2.85 5.39 -12.39
C ALA A 67 2.70 4.87 -13.82
N ASP A 68 2.02 3.73 -14.01
CA ASP A 68 2.02 2.97 -15.25
C ASP A 68 0.59 2.52 -15.67
N PRO A 69 0.08 2.98 -16.83
CA PRO A 69 -1.26 2.61 -17.28
C PRO A 69 -1.37 1.17 -17.78
N ASP A 70 -0.27 0.54 -18.21
CA ASP A 70 -0.26 -0.88 -18.57
C ASP A 70 -0.36 -1.74 -17.30
N PHE A 71 0.16 -1.27 -16.16
CA PHE A 71 -0.03 -1.90 -14.85
C PHE A 71 -1.50 -1.89 -14.42
N GLU A 72 -2.25 -0.81 -14.68
CA GLU A 72 -3.69 -0.76 -14.38
C GLU A 72 -4.47 -1.88 -15.09
N GLU A 73 -4.19 -2.15 -16.37
CA GLU A 73 -4.83 -3.26 -17.09
C GLU A 73 -4.46 -4.62 -16.49
N GLN A 74 -3.20 -4.78 -16.07
CA GLN A 74 -2.72 -6.02 -15.45
C GLN A 74 -3.35 -6.27 -14.08
N ALA A 75 -3.46 -5.23 -13.26
CA ALA A 75 -4.06 -5.31 -11.93
C ALA A 75 -5.58 -5.59 -12.00
N ASP A 76 -6.29 -4.94 -12.92
CA ASP A 76 -7.69 -5.23 -13.22
C ASP A 76 -7.91 -6.67 -13.72
N ALA A 77 -7.07 -7.14 -14.64
CA ALA A 77 -7.14 -8.52 -15.13
C ALA A 77 -6.81 -9.56 -14.04
N CYS A 78 -5.89 -9.23 -13.14
CA CYS A 78 -5.56 -10.05 -11.98
C CYS A 78 -6.75 -10.14 -11.02
N GLU A 79 -7.33 -9.01 -10.61
CA GLU A 79 -8.48 -9.01 -9.71
C GLU A 79 -9.66 -9.79 -10.29
N LYS A 80 -10.03 -9.53 -11.55
CA LYS A 80 -11.12 -10.25 -12.21
C LYS A 80 -10.89 -11.74 -12.22
N CYS A 81 -9.66 -12.19 -12.49
CA CYS A 81 -9.35 -13.61 -12.41
C CYS A 81 -9.57 -14.16 -10.99
N LEU A 82 -9.06 -13.47 -9.97
CA LEU A 82 -9.21 -13.87 -8.57
C LEU A 82 -10.67 -13.84 -8.12
N ASP A 83 -11.53 -12.99 -8.71
CA ASP A 83 -12.95 -12.88 -8.37
C ASP A 83 -13.86 -13.90 -9.05
N ASP A 84 -13.61 -14.21 -10.32
CA ASP A 84 -14.38 -15.21 -11.05
C ASP A 84 -14.03 -16.66 -10.66
N LYS A 85 -12.91 -16.88 -9.96
CA LYS A 85 -12.35 -18.21 -9.71
C LYS A 85 -12.34 -18.60 -8.24
N SER A 86 -12.55 -19.90 -8.00
CA SER A 86 -12.24 -20.51 -6.70
C SER A 86 -10.74 -20.56 -6.46
N CYS A 87 -10.26 -20.64 -5.20
CA CYS A 87 -8.81 -20.71 -4.93
C CYS A 87 -8.12 -21.84 -5.70
N THR A 88 -8.76 -23.01 -5.79
CA THR A 88 -8.23 -24.17 -6.54
C THR A 88 -8.00 -23.86 -8.02
N GLU A 89 -8.89 -23.10 -8.65
CA GLU A 89 -8.73 -22.66 -10.04
C GLU A 89 -7.74 -21.49 -10.16
N ALA A 90 -7.78 -20.57 -9.20
CA ALA A 90 -6.96 -19.37 -9.18
C ALA A 90 -5.45 -19.67 -9.13
N THR A 91 -5.04 -20.70 -8.39
CA THR A 91 -3.62 -21.12 -8.31
C THR A 91 -3.03 -21.43 -9.69
N VAL A 92 -3.84 -21.92 -10.64
CA VAL A 92 -3.39 -22.29 -11.98
C VAL A 92 -3.65 -21.18 -13.00
N GLU A 93 -4.83 -20.57 -12.95
CA GLU A 93 -5.29 -19.65 -13.99
C GLU A 93 -4.93 -18.19 -13.71
N CYS A 94 -4.75 -17.82 -12.44
CA CYS A 94 -4.53 -16.43 -12.03
C CYS A 94 -3.08 -16.13 -11.64
N ALA A 95 -2.30 -17.13 -11.24
CA ALA A 95 -0.91 -16.94 -10.81
C ALA A 95 -0.08 -16.14 -11.84
N THR A 96 -0.16 -16.49 -13.13
CA THR A 96 0.56 -15.79 -14.20
C THR A 96 -0.01 -14.41 -14.51
N LYS A 97 -1.32 -14.22 -14.36
CA LYS A 97 -1.99 -12.92 -14.59
C LYS A 97 -1.62 -11.90 -13.52
N CYS A 98 -1.43 -12.38 -12.30
CA CYS A 98 -1.04 -11.58 -11.15
C CYS A 98 0.49 -11.47 -10.97
N ALA A 99 1.29 -12.18 -11.77
CA ALA A 99 2.75 -12.25 -11.60
C ALA A 99 3.42 -10.88 -11.61
N TRP A 100 2.96 -9.95 -12.45
CA TRP A 100 3.49 -8.59 -12.52
C TRP A 100 3.08 -7.72 -11.32
N VAL A 101 1.90 -7.98 -10.75
CA VAL A 101 1.38 -7.27 -9.56
C VAL A 101 2.15 -7.70 -8.31
N ILE A 102 2.56 -8.98 -8.22
CA ILE A 102 3.22 -9.58 -7.05
C ILE A 102 4.75 -9.77 -7.19
N ALA A 103 5.36 -9.29 -8.28
CA ALA A 103 6.73 -9.65 -8.68
C ALA A 103 7.81 -9.33 -7.63
N GLU A 104 7.57 -8.36 -6.74
CA GLU A 104 8.53 -7.91 -5.73
C GLU A 104 7.90 -7.82 -4.34
N SER A 105 7.00 -8.76 -4.05
CA SER A 105 6.38 -8.90 -2.73
C SER A 105 6.52 -10.32 -2.19
N THR A 106 7.50 -11.10 -2.67
CA THR A 106 7.84 -12.46 -2.21
C THR A 106 9.27 -12.50 -1.68
#